data_AF-A0A965Y4X7-F1
#
_entry.id   AF-A0A965Y4X7-F1
#
_cell.length_a   1.000
_cell.length_b   1.000
_cell.length_c   1.000
_cell.angle_alpha   90.00
_cell.angle_beta   90.00
_cell.angle_gamma   90.00
#
_symmetry.space_group_name_H-M   'P 1'
#
loop_
_entity.id
_entity.type
_entity.pdbx_description
1 polymer ?
#
loop_
_entity_poly.entity_id
_entity_poly.type
_entity_poly.pdbx_seq_one_letter_code
_entity_poly.pdbx_strand_id
1 'polypeptide(L)'
;MIHQNKNTKQQNQETAAEVISEELAEKVLEKADAESRFRKYTGQWAVLITVIAVAMSMFHLYTSGFGTLMAMKQRSVHLGFLVLLTFLLYPGSKRSPRSRPSIIDWVWLALSLSSSLYIFFAFDAFSIRGTAITPDYVMGTILIVCILEATRRTVGKELMILSLIFLAYGYWGEYIPGVLGHTGFSFRRIVYQLFLSSEGLFGISLGVSSTYIFLFILFGAFLTETGMGRFIKDLAMSLAGRTIGGEAKVSIVASGLMGMINGSAVGNVAATGTFTIPLMTGAGFKPVFSAAVVAVAGTGGMIMPPVMGAASFIMAEFLGVHYAKIMLAAAIPAVLYYLAEYAVIHIEAVKLGMKPIPREEIIPLTKVMRERGHLLVPIIVIVYLLLIGRTPLYAAFYGIISSIAVSFITRETRLTWKTFLKAMESGARQSVGVGIACAVVGNIIGITNLTGLGLVLGDNIVSLAGGSLLITTFLTMIVCIILG
;
A
#
# COMPACT_ATOMS: atom_id res chain seq x y z
N MET A 1 -14.76 13.60 -49.29
CA MET A 1 -14.38 12.22 -48.89
C MET A 1 -12.89 12.05 -48.52
N ILE A 2 -11.94 12.75 -49.15
CA ILE A 2 -10.49 12.61 -48.82
C ILE A 2 -10.12 13.23 -47.46
N HIS A 3 -10.79 14.31 -47.03
CA HIS A 3 -10.53 14.95 -45.73
C HIS A 3 -11.05 14.16 -44.52
N GLN A 4 -12.20 13.49 -44.62
CA GLN A 4 -12.70 12.60 -43.57
C GLN A 4 -11.79 11.38 -43.37
N ASN A 5 -11.28 10.79 -44.46
CA ASN A 5 -10.39 9.63 -44.39
C ASN A 5 -9.00 9.92 -43.80
N LYS A 6 -8.53 11.17 -43.83
CA LYS A 6 -7.28 11.59 -43.16
C LYS A 6 -7.47 11.74 -41.65
N ASN A 7 -8.58 12.35 -41.21
CA ASN A 7 -8.90 12.48 -39.79
C ASN A 7 -9.11 11.11 -39.12
N THR A 8 -9.81 10.17 -39.76
CA THR A 8 -9.99 8.82 -39.19
C THR A 8 -8.67 8.03 -39.12
N LYS A 9 -7.75 8.24 -40.06
CA LYS A 9 -6.41 7.61 -40.02
C LYS A 9 -5.50 8.21 -38.96
N GLN A 10 -5.49 9.53 -38.78
CA GLN A 10 -4.74 10.20 -37.70
C GLN A 10 -5.29 9.81 -36.32
N GLN A 11 -6.61 9.81 -36.15
CA GLN A 11 -7.25 9.45 -34.89
C GLN A 11 -7.03 7.96 -34.54
N ASN A 12 -7.04 7.06 -35.53
CA ASN A 12 -6.70 5.65 -35.33
C ASN A 12 -5.19 5.43 -35.06
N GLN A 13 -4.30 6.28 -35.60
CA GLN A 13 -2.87 6.24 -35.31
C GLN A 13 -2.53 6.78 -33.92
N GLU A 14 -3.19 7.85 -33.48
CA GLU A 14 -3.08 8.38 -32.10
C GLU A 14 -3.61 7.37 -31.08
N THR A 15 -4.78 6.77 -31.34
CA THR A 15 -5.34 5.73 -30.47
C THR A 15 -4.45 4.49 -30.41
N ALA A 16 -3.86 4.07 -31.54
CA ALA A 16 -2.92 2.95 -31.56
C ALA A 16 -1.60 3.27 -30.83
N ALA A 17 -1.10 4.50 -30.93
CA ALA A 17 0.09 4.95 -30.22
C ALA A 17 -0.14 5.04 -28.71
N GLU A 18 -1.31 5.54 -28.27
CA GLU A 18 -1.73 5.54 -26.86
C GLU A 18 -1.80 4.12 -26.29
N VAL A 19 -2.45 3.19 -27.00
CA VAL A 19 -2.55 1.78 -26.56
C VAL A 19 -1.18 1.10 -26.46
N ILE A 20 -0.28 1.34 -27.42
CA ILE A 20 1.10 0.81 -27.38
C ILE A 20 1.88 1.42 -26.19
N SER A 21 1.65 2.71 -25.88
CA SER A 21 2.28 3.38 -24.74
C SER A 21 1.78 2.86 -23.40
N GLU A 22 0.48 2.58 -23.26
CA GLU A 22 -0.12 2.00 -22.05
C GLU A 22 0.38 0.56 -21.82
N GLU A 23 0.44 -0.26 -22.87
CA GLU A 23 0.94 -1.64 -22.75
C GLU A 23 2.44 -1.67 -22.40
N LEU A 24 3.22 -0.72 -22.93
CA LEU A 24 4.64 -0.58 -22.58
C LEU A 24 4.80 -0.10 -21.14
N ALA A 25 4.02 0.89 -20.70
CA ALA A 25 4.02 1.39 -19.33
C ALA A 25 3.66 0.28 -18.33
N GLU A 26 2.65 -0.51 -18.65
CA GLU A 26 2.24 -1.67 -17.84
C GLU A 26 3.36 -2.72 -17.75
N LYS A 27 4.01 -3.05 -18.88
CA LYS A 27 5.16 -3.97 -18.87
C LYS A 27 6.35 -3.45 -18.08
N VAL A 28 6.55 -2.13 -18.02
CA VAL A 28 7.58 -1.51 -17.17
C VAL A 28 7.19 -1.61 -15.71
N LEU A 29 5.93 -1.32 -15.36
CA LEU A 29 5.39 -1.48 -14.00
C LEU A 29 5.49 -2.93 -13.51
N GLU A 30 5.08 -3.91 -14.32
CA GLU A 30 5.24 -5.35 -14.00
C GLU A 30 6.70 -5.77 -13.76
N LYS A 31 7.66 -5.10 -14.41
CA LYS A 31 9.09 -5.38 -14.22
C LYS A 31 9.62 -4.73 -12.95
N ALA A 32 9.20 -3.49 -12.67
CA ALA A 32 9.69 -2.70 -11.55
C ALA A 32 9.05 -3.10 -10.22
N ASP A 33 7.80 -3.54 -10.25
CA ASP A 33 6.99 -3.81 -9.06
C ASP A 33 6.32 -5.19 -9.16
N ALA A 34 6.52 -6.00 -8.12
CA ALA A 34 5.92 -7.32 -8.02
C ALA A 34 4.39 -7.25 -7.85
N GLU A 35 3.87 -6.22 -7.17
CA GLU A 35 2.44 -6.07 -6.89
C GLU A 35 1.64 -5.82 -8.17
N SER A 36 2.30 -5.27 -9.18
CA SER A 36 1.76 -5.00 -10.51
C SER A 36 1.68 -6.25 -11.41
N ARG A 37 2.31 -7.38 -11.06
CA ARG A 37 2.36 -8.61 -11.88
C ARG A 37 1.13 -9.51 -11.74
N PHE A 38 -0.07 -8.97 -11.83
CA PHE A 38 -1.30 -9.76 -11.69
C PHE A 38 -1.92 -10.15 -13.04
N ARG A 39 -2.75 -11.19 -13.03
CA ARG A 39 -3.51 -11.69 -14.18
C ARG A 39 -4.71 -10.79 -14.45
N LYS A 40 -4.88 -10.42 -15.73
CA LYS A 40 -6.08 -9.75 -16.23
C LYS A 40 -7.04 -10.80 -16.81
N TYR A 41 -8.01 -11.19 -16.01
CA TYR A 41 -9.04 -12.13 -16.42
C TYR A 41 -10.13 -11.45 -17.25
N THR A 42 -10.75 -12.23 -18.15
CA THR A 42 -11.95 -11.86 -18.90
C THR A 42 -13.03 -12.93 -18.73
N GLY A 43 -14.29 -12.59 -19.03
CA GLY A 43 -15.42 -13.53 -18.94
C GLY A 43 -15.71 -14.03 -17.53
N GLN A 44 -15.94 -15.34 -17.39
CA GLN A 44 -16.35 -15.96 -16.12
C GLN A 44 -15.30 -15.80 -15.00
N TRP A 45 -14.01 -15.84 -15.35
CA TRP A 45 -12.94 -15.64 -14.37
C TRP A 45 -12.93 -14.22 -13.80
N ALA A 46 -13.21 -13.21 -14.63
CA ALA A 46 -13.32 -11.84 -14.15
C ALA A 46 -14.47 -11.73 -13.12
N VAL A 47 -15.63 -12.32 -13.43
CA VAL A 47 -16.78 -12.33 -12.51
C VAL A 47 -16.44 -13.02 -11.19
N LEU A 48 -15.78 -14.19 -11.23
CA LEU A 48 -15.37 -14.91 -10.02
C LEU A 48 -14.46 -14.05 -9.13
N ILE A 49 -13.44 -13.40 -9.72
CA ILE A 49 -12.55 -12.51 -8.99
C ILE A 49 -13.29 -11.31 -8.41
N THR A 50 -14.15 -10.66 -9.20
CA THR A 50 -14.96 -9.53 -8.72
C THR A 50 -15.84 -9.97 -7.53
N VAL A 51 -16.47 -11.15 -7.59
CA VAL A 51 -17.29 -11.67 -6.48
C VAL A 51 -16.45 -11.87 -5.22
N ILE A 52 -15.28 -12.51 -5.33
CA ILE A 52 -14.39 -12.73 -4.18
C ILE A 52 -13.88 -11.40 -3.60
N ALA A 53 -13.45 -10.49 -4.47
CA ALA A 53 -12.92 -9.18 -4.07
C ALA A 53 -13.99 -8.31 -3.40
N VAL A 54 -15.21 -8.30 -3.96
CA VAL A 54 -16.36 -7.62 -3.35
C VAL A 54 -16.75 -8.29 -2.03
N ALA A 55 -16.72 -9.62 -1.93
CA ALA A 55 -16.98 -10.32 -0.67
C ALA A 55 -15.96 -9.95 0.41
N MET A 56 -14.68 -9.85 0.07
CA MET A 56 -13.63 -9.36 0.97
C MET A 56 -13.91 -7.92 1.43
N SER A 57 -14.23 -7.02 0.51
CA SER A 57 -14.54 -5.62 0.82
C SER A 57 -15.80 -5.49 1.68
N MET A 58 -16.84 -6.27 1.38
CA MET A 58 -18.08 -6.31 2.17
C MET A 58 -17.85 -6.86 3.58
N PHE A 59 -17.03 -7.91 3.73
CA PHE A 59 -16.65 -8.44 5.03
C PHE A 59 -16.00 -7.35 5.90
N HIS A 60 -15.00 -6.66 5.37
CA HIS A 60 -14.31 -5.60 6.12
C HIS A 60 -15.22 -4.42 6.43
N LEU A 61 -16.03 -3.95 5.48
CA LEU A 61 -17.01 -2.88 5.73
C LEU A 61 -18.00 -3.28 6.82
N TYR A 62 -18.51 -4.52 6.78
CA TYR A 62 -19.43 -5.03 7.79
C TYR A 62 -18.78 -5.07 9.17
N THR A 63 -17.61 -5.69 9.29
CA THR A 63 -16.91 -5.80 10.59
C THR A 63 -16.48 -4.44 11.15
N SER A 64 -16.31 -3.44 10.28
CA SER A 64 -15.93 -2.08 10.69
C SER A 64 -17.12 -1.27 11.20
N GLY A 65 -18.31 -1.47 10.64
CA GLY A 65 -19.54 -0.79 11.04
C GLY A 65 -20.30 -1.45 12.19
N PHE A 66 -20.25 -2.79 12.27
CA PHE A 66 -21.10 -3.59 13.18
C PHE A 66 -20.32 -4.38 14.23
N GLY A 67 -18.99 -4.22 14.28
CA GLY A 67 -18.11 -4.88 15.24
C GLY A 67 -17.24 -5.97 14.61
N THR A 68 -15.99 -6.04 15.07
CA THR A 68 -15.00 -6.99 14.59
C THR A 68 -15.15 -8.34 15.29
N LEU A 69 -14.77 -9.41 14.58
CA LEU A 69 -14.62 -10.71 15.21
C LEU A 69 -13.48 -10.70 16.24
N MET A 70 -13.38 -11.75 17.06
CA MET A 70 -12.18 -12.01 17.86
C MET A 70 -10.94 -11.96 16.97
N ALA A 71 -9.86 -11.37 17.48
CA ALA A 71 -8.69 -10.98 16.68
C ALA A 71 -8.15 -12.12 15.80
N MET A 72 -7.97 -13.32 16.34
CA MET A 72 -7.48 -14.48 15.57
C MET A 72 -8.46 -14.89 14.46
N LYS A 73 -9.76 -14.87 14.72
CA LYS A 73 -10.79 -15.17 13.72
C LYS A 73 -10.84 -14.08 12.63
N GLN A 74 -10.84 -12.80 13.01
CA GLN A 74 -10.80 -11.67 12.06
C GLN A 74 -9.58 -11.79 11.12
N ARG A 75 -8.39 -11.96 11.72
CA ARG A 75 -7.10 -12.06 11.00
C ARG A 75 -7.06 -13.30 10.10
N SER A 76 -7.65 -14.41 10.54
CA SER A 76 -7.74 -15.64 9.74
C SER A 76 -8.62 -15.47 8.50
N VAL A 77 -9.80 -14.86 8.61
CA VAL A 77 -10.67 -14.60 7.45
C VAL A 77 -10.01 -13.64 6.47
N HIS A 78 -9.39 -12.57 7.00
CA HIS A 78 -8.61 -11.62 6.19
C HIS A 78 -7.49 -12.33 5.42
N LEU A 79 -6.66 -13.12 6.10
CA LEU A 79 -5.59 -13.87 5.45
C LEU A 79 -6.11 -14.87 4.43
N GLY A 80 -7.25 -15.50 4.71
CA GLY A 80 -7.93 -16.40 3.78
C GLY A 80 -8.28 -15.72 2.47
N PHE A 81 -8.85 -14.51 2.52
CA PHE A 81 -9.11 -13.71 1.31
C PHE A 81 -7.82 -13.30 0.61
N LEU A 82 -6.80 -12.88 1.36
CA LEU A 82 -5.51 -12.48 0.79
C LEU A 82 -4.87 -13.62 0.01
N VAL A 83 -4.71 -14.81 0.61
CA VAL A 83 -4.07 -15.95 -0.07
C VAL A 83 -4.91 -16.46 -1.23
N LEU A 84 -6.25 -16.43 -1.10
CA LEU A 84 -7.18 -16.77 -2.18
C LEU A 84 -6.96 -15.86 -3.40
N LEU A 85 -6.96 -14.54 -3.19
CA LEU A 85 -6.70 -13.57 -4.24
C LEU A 85 -5.25 -13.64 -4.74
N THR A 86 -4.26 -13.89 -3.88
CA THR A 86 -2.86 -14.04 -4.28
C THR A 86 -2.68 -15.15 -5.30
N PHE A 87 -3.13 -16.38 -5.01
CA PHE A 87 -2.87 -17.51 -5.91
C PHE A 87 -3.73 -17.47 -7.17
N LEU A 88 -4.91 -16.83 -7.11
CA LEU A 88 -5.72 -16.59 -8.31
C LEU A 88 -5.12 -15.49 -9.19
N LEU A 89 -4.70 -14.36 -8.62
CA LEU A 89 -4.26 -13.20 -9.40
C LEU A 89 -2.78 -13.25 -9.79
N TYR A 90 -1.89 -13.78 -8.96
CA TYR A 90 -0.45 -13.66 -9.17
C TYR A 90 0.16 -14.97 -9.69
N PRO A 91 0.66 -14.99 -10.95
CA PRO A 91 1.24 -16.18 -11.55
C PRO A 91 2.55 -16.57 -10.85
N GLY A 92 2.75 -17.88 -10.63
CA GLY A 92 3.94 -18.39 -9.96
C GLY A 92 5.25 -18.20 -10.74
N SER A 93 5.18 -18.14 -12.09
CA SER A 93 6.33 -17.98 -12.98
C SER A 93 5.93 -17.23 -14.26
N LYS A 94 6.94 -16.71 -14.99
CA LYS A 94 6.75 -16.10 -16.32
C LYS A 94 6.14 -17.07 -17.34
N ARG A 95 6.29 -18.39 -17.13
CA ARG A 95 5.70 -19.45 -17.97
C ARG A 95 4.26 -19.82 -17.58
N SER A 96 3.76 -19.32 -16.45
CA SER A 96 2.41 -19.66 -15.98
C SER A 96 1.35 -19.03 -16.89
N PRO A 97 0.21 -19.72 -17.13
CA PRO A 97 -0.89 -19.13 -17.89
C PRO A 97 -1.37 -17.82 -17.26
N ARG A 98 -1.66 -16.83 -18.11
CA ARG A 98 -2.22 -15.53 -17.69
C ARG A 98 -3.75 -15.45 -17.76
N SER A 99 -4.38 -16.26 -18.60
CA SER A 99 -5.84 -16.26 -18.79
C SER A 99 -6.59 -17.17 -17.80
N ARG A 100 -5.89 -18.03 -17.06
CA ARG A 100 -6.47 -18.95 -16.06
C ARG A 100 -5.46 -19.28 -14.95
N PRO A 101 -5.91 -19.63 -13.73
CA PRO A 101 -5.04 -20.24 -12.73
C PRO A 101 -4.45 -21.57 -13.22
N SER A 102 -3.20 -21.85 -12.85
CA SER A 102 -2.55 -23.13 -13.10
C SER A 102 -2.89 -24.15 -12.00
N ILE A 103 -2.63 -25.43 -12.25
CA ILE A 103 -2.82 -26.49 -11.25
C ILE A 103 -1.96 -26.23 -10.00
N ILE A 104 -0.75 -25.73 -10.18
CA ILE A 104 0.15 -25.36 -9.08
C ILE A 104 -0.48 -24.25 -8.22
N ASP A 105 -1.18 -23.30 -8.84
CA ASP A 105 -1.87 -22.25 -8.10
C ASP A 105 -3.01 -22.81 -7.26
N TRP A 106 -3.75 -23.80 -7.78
CA TRP A 106 -4.79 -24.48 -7.03
C TRP A 106 -4.26 -25.26 -5.83
N VAL A 107 -3.09 -25.90 -5.97
CA VAL A 107 -2.43 -26.58 -4.84
C VAL A 107 -2.06 -25.58 -3.75
N TRP A 108 -1.40 -24.48 -4.10
CA TRP A 108 -1.04 -23.44 -3.12
C TRP A 108 -2.27 -22.79 -2.48
N LEU A 109 -3.32 -22.54 -3.27
CA LEU A 109 -4.59 -22.02 -2.79
C LEU A 109 -5.23 -22.98 -1.79
N ALA A 110 -5.34 -24.26 -2.11
CA ALA A 110 -5.95 -25.25 -1.23
C ALA A 110 -5.17 -25.40 0.08
N LEU A 111 -3.84 -25.46 0.02
CA LEU A 111 -2.97 -25.58 1.20
C LEU A 111 -3.06 -24.32 2.10
N SER A 112 -2.92 -23.14 1.51
CA SER A 112 -2.94 -21.88 2.27
C SER A 112 -4.32 -21.59 2.88
N LEU A 113 -5.39 -21.80 2.09
CA LEU A 113 -6.75 -21.57 2.54
C LEU A 113 -7.16 -22.57 3.62
N SER A 114 -6.78 -23.85 3.49
CA SER A 114 -7.07 -24.85 4.53
C SER A 114 -6.36 -24.53 5.85
N SER A 115 -5.09 -24.13 5.84
CA SER A 115 -4.40 -23.70 7.05
C SER A 115 -4.97 -22.42 7.66
N SER A 116 -5.41 -21.47 6.83
CA SER A 116 -6.04 -20.23 7.29
C SER A 116 -7.40 -20.50 7.94
N LEU A 117 -8.25 -21.31 7.31
CA LEU A 117 -9.54 -21.73 7.85
C LEU A 117 -9.39 -22.65 9.07
N TYR A 118 -8.32 -23.44 9.14
CA TYR A 118 -8.01 -24.26 10.30
C TYR A 118 -7.95 -23.40 11.56
N ILE A 119 -7.23 -22.27 11.55
CA ILE A 119 -7.21 -21.36 12.71
C ILE A 119 -8.60 -20.81 13.01
N PHE A 120 -9.37 -20.41 12.00
CA PHE A 120 -10.72 -19.87 12.24
C PHE A 120 -11.59 -20.82 13.06
N PHE A 121 -11.59 -22.12 12.72
CA PHE A 121 -12.43 -23.13 13.37
C PHE A 121 -11.79 -23.77 14.60
N ALA A 122 -10.48 -24.01 14.58
CA ALA A 122 -9.78 -24.73 15.64
C ALA A 122 -9.35 -23.83 16.80
N PHE A 123 -9.35 -22.49 16.64
CA PHE A 123 -8.84 -21.57 17.64
C PHE A 123 -9.52 -21.73 19.00
N ASP A 124 -10.85 -21.79 19.08
CA ASP A 124 -11.55 -21.93 20.36
C ASP A 124 -11.16 -23.22 21.07
N ALA A 125 -11.09 -24.33 20.31
CA ALA A 125 -10.68 -25.62 20.85
C ALA A 125 -9.22 -25.61 21.31
N PHE A 126 -8.32 -24.94 20.57
CA PHE A 126 -6.94 -24.73 20.99
C PHE A 126 -6.86 -23.90 22.27
N SER A 127 -7.59 -22.78 22.36
CA SER A 127 -7.64 -21.92 23.54
C SER A 127 -8.12 -22.66 24.78
N ILE A 128 -9.08 -23.57 24.64
CA ILE A 128 -9.56 -24.42 25.74
C ILE A 128 -8.52 -25.50 26.11
N ARG A 129 -7.89 -26.14 25.12
CA ARG A 129 -6.87 -27.17 25.36
C ARG A 129 -5.61 -26.63 26.02
N GLY A 130 -5.24 -25.38 25.75
CA GLY A 130 -4.01 -24.74 26.25
C GLY A 130 -2.70 -25.37 25.72
N THR A 131 -2.78 -26.37 24.85
CA THR A 131 -1.64 -27.09 24.29
C THR A 131 -1.82 -27.34 22.80
N ALA A 132 -0.71 -27.30 22.06
CA ALA A 132 -0.69 -27.55 20.63
C ALA A 132 -0.59 -29.06 20.34
N ILE A 133 -1.39 -29.53 19.39
CA ILE A 133 -1.39 -30.91 18.91
C ILE A 133 -0.71 -31.00 17.53
N THR A 134 -0.42 -32.21 17.07
CA THR A 134 0.26 -32.44 15.78
C THR A 134 -0.40 -31.71 14.59
N PRO A 135 -1.75 -31.71 14.43
CA PRO A 135 -2.40 -30.93 13.38
C PRO A 135 -2.09 -29.43 13.41
N ASP A 136 -1.95 -28.82 14.60
CA ASP A 136 -1.63 -27.39 14.74
C ASP A 136 -0.26 -27.08 14.14
N TYR A 137 0.74 -27.93 14.41
CA TYR A 137 2.09 -27.79 13.87
C TYR A 137 2.15 -28.05 12.36
N VAL A 138 1.39 -29.02 11.86
CA VAL A 138 1.32 -29.32 10.41
C VAL A 138 0.71 -28.15 9.66
N MET A 139 -0.45 -27.66 10.10
CA MET A 139 -1.14 -26.54 9.46
C MET A 139 -0.33 -25.25 9.53
N GLY A 140 0.35 -25.01 10.66
CA GLY A 140 1.25 -23.86 10.80
C GLY A 140 2.44 -23.92 9.87
N THR A 141 3.07 -25.10 9.72
CA THR A 141 4.17 -25.30 8.77
C THR A 141 3.72 -25.04 7.34
N ILE A 142 2.56 -25.59 6.95
CA ILE A 142 1.97 -25.37 5.62
C ILE A 142 1.76 -23.88 5.38
N LEU A 143 1.18 -23.15 6.34
CA LEU A 143 0.92 -21.73 6.17
C LEU A 143 2.20 -20.91 6.05
N ILE A 144 3.22 -21.16 6.88
CA ILE A 144 4.51 -20.45 6.81
C ILE A 144 5.10 -20.59 5.39
N VAL A 145 5.15 -21.81 4.86
CA VAL A 145 5.67 -22.07 3.50
C VAL A 145 4.81 -21.38 2.44
N CYS A 146 3.48 -21.45 2.56
CA CYS A 146 2.57 -20.79 1.62
C CYS A 146 2.72 -19.27 1.64
N ILE A 147 2.94 -18.65 2.81
CA ILE A 147 3.11 -17.21 2.95
C ILE A 147 4.44 -16.75 2.33
N LEU A 148 5.52 -17.54 2.45
CA LEU A 148 6.77 -17.25 1.76
C LEU A 148 6.58 -17.25 0.23
N GLU A 149 5.87 -18.25 -0.30
CA GLU A 149 5.56 -18.32 -1.73
C GLU A 149 4.60 -17.20 -2.18
N ALA A 150 3.59 -16.88 -1.37
CA ALA A 150 2.69 -15.74 -1.62
C ALA A 150 3.49 -14.43 -1.69
N THR A 151 4.39 -14.20 -0.72
CA THR A 151 5.27 -13.03 -0.66
C THR A 151 6.14 -12.92 -1.91
N ARG A 152 6.73 -14.02 -2.36
CA ARG A 152 7.53 -14.07 -3.59
C ARG A 152 6.75 -13.60 -4.82
N ARG A 153 5.47 -13.93 -4.88
CA ARG A 153 4.58 -13.62 -6.01
C ARG A 153 4.08 -12.19 -5.97
N THR A 154 3.69 -11.70 -4.80
CA THR A 154 3.01 -10.40 -4.63
C THR A 154 3.95 -9.26 -4.30
N VAL A 155 4.87 -9.44 -3.35
CA VAL A 155 5.70 -8.34 -2.81
C VAL A 155 7.10 -8.34 -3.42
N GLY A 156 7.74 -9.52 -3.50
CA GLY A 156 9.11 -9.61 -3.97
C GLY A 156 9.91 -10.73 -3.32
N LYS A 157 11.10 -10.97 -3.85
CA LYS A 157 12.02 -11.97 -3.29
C LYS A 157 12.75 -11.43 -2.08
N GLU A 158 12.93 -10.13 -2.02
CA GLU A 158 13.67 -9.39 -1.02
C GLU A 158 13.07 -9.65 0.37
N LEU A 159 11.77 -9.39 0.53
CA LEU A 159 11.05 -9.62 1.78
C LEU A 159 10.92 -11.12 2.12
N MET A 160 10.79 -12.00 1.12
CA MET A 160 10.80 -13.45 1.32
C MET A 160 12.15 -13.94 1.85
N ILE A 161 13.26 -13.49 1.25
CA ILE A 161 14.62 -13.83 1.67
C ILE A 161 14.87 -13.31 3.08
N LEU A 162 14.45 -12.08 3.38
CA LEU A 162 14.56 -11.53 4.73
C LEU A 162 13.82 -12.41 5.74
N SER A 163 12.58 -12.83 5.46
CA SER A 163 11.86 -13.75 6.34
C SER A 163 12.55 -15.11 6.49
N LEU A 164 13.16 -15.64 5.42
CA LEU A 164 13.95 -16.88 5.49
C LEU A 164 15.20 -16.71 6.38
N ILE A 165 15.88 -15.57 6.30
CA ILE A 165 17.02 -15.24 7.16
C ILE A 165 16.57 -15.21 8.63
N PHE A 166 15.43 -14.60 8.94
CA PHE A 166 14.91 -14.59 10.32
C PHE A 166 14.50 -15.99 10.78
N LEU A 167 13.86 -16.80 9.94
CA LEU A 167 13.56 -18.20 10.30
C LEU A 167 14.83 -19.00 10.57
N ALA A 168 15.86 -18.82 9.75
CA ALA A 168 17.17 -19.43 9.93
C ALA A 168 17.84 -18.92 11.22
N TYR A 169 17.78 -17.61 11.50
CA TYR A 169 18.27 -17.00 12.72
C TYR A 169 17.62 -17.62 13.97
N GLY A 170 16.29 -17.71 13.98
CA GLY A 170 15.55 -18.33 15.10
C GLY A 170 15.96 -19.77 15.38
N TYR A 171 16.34 -20.54 14.35
CA TYR A 171 16.77 -21.93 14.51
C TYR A 171 18.26 -22.05 14.86
N TRP A 172 19.14 -21.40 14.09
CA TRP A 172 20.60 -21.54 14.14
C TRP A 172 21.32 -20.44 14.93
N GLY A 173 20.60 -19.63 15.71
CA GLY A 173 21.19 -18.53 16.48
C GLY A 173 22.26 -18.96 17.48
N GLU A 174 22.36 -20.25 17.82
CA GLU A 174 23.39 -20.81 18.70
C GLU A 174 24.81 -20.72 18.12
N TYR A 175 24.92 -20.64 16.79
CA TYR A 175 26.20 -20.53 16.09
C TYR A 175 26.65 -19.08 15.89
N ILE A 176 25.83 -18.10 16.26
CA ILE A 176 26.14 -16.69 16.06
C ILE A 176 26.91 -16.17 17.27
N PRO A 177 28.15 -15.70 17.11
CA PRO A 177 28.94 -15.19 18.22
C PRO A 177 28.47 -13.80 18.66
N GLY A 178 28.72 -13.48 19.93
CA GLY A 178 28.50 -12.15 20.49
C GLY A 178 27.04 -11.86 20.85
N VAL A 179 26.70 -10.58 20.90
CA VAL A 179 25.42 -10.08 21.46
C VAL A 179 24.18 -10.51 20.65
N LEU A 180 24.37 -10.94 19.40
CA LEU A 180 23.27 -11.39 18.53
C LEU A 180 22.98 -12.89 18.66
N GLY A 181 23.85 -13.65 19.34
CA GLY A 181 23.68 -15.09 19.56
C GLY A 181 22.62 -15.42 20.60
N HIS A 182 21.92 -16.55 20.42
CA HIS A 182 20.96 -17.09 21.39
C HIS A 182 20.97 -18.63 21.32
N THR A 183 20.33 -19.33 22.26
CA THR A 183 20.42 -20.81 22.38
C THR A 183 19.80 -21.63 21.23
N GLY A 184 19.33 -20.98 20.16
CA GLY A 184 18.49 -21.61 19.13
C GLY A 184 17.10 -22.02 19.64
N PHE A 185 16.15 -22.20 18.73
CA PHE A 185 14.79 -22.69 19.04
C PHE A 185 14.43 -23.88 18.18
N SER A 186 13.76 -24.87 18.79
CA SER A 186 13.25 -26.03 18.05
C SER A 186 12.23 -25.60 16.99
N PHE A 187 12.15 -26.38 15.91
CA PHE A 187 11.18 -26.15 14.83
C PHE A 187 9.74 -26.01 15.36
N ARG A 188 9.33 -26.88 16.31
CA ARG A 188 7.99 -26.80 16.92
C ARG A 188 7.80 -25.49 17.69
N ARG A 189 8.82 -25.00 18.39
CA ARG A 189 8.73 -23.72 19.12
C ARG A 189 8.58 -22.54 18.16
N ILE A 190 9.31 -22.55 17.05
CA ILE A 190 9.19 -21.54 15.99
C ILE A 190 7.77 -21.57 15.40
N VAL A 191 7.29 -22.74 14.97
CA VAL A 191 5.94 -22.87 14.39
C VAL A 191 4.85 -22.43 15.39
N TYR A 192 4.99 -22.79 16.67
CA TYR A 192 4.08 -22.34 17.72
C TYR A 192 4.03 -20.81 17.80
N GLN A 193 5.20 -20.16 17.89
CA GLN A 193 5.31 -18.71 17.94
C GLN A 193 4.68 -18.07 16.70
N LEU A 194 4.96 -18.59 15.52
CA LEU A 194 4.54 -17.94 14.28
C LEU A 194 3.06 -18.16 13.93
N PHE A 195 2.49 -19.31 14.27
CA PHE A 195 1.14 -19.69 13.83
C PHE A 195 0.08 -19.63 14.92
N LEU A 196 0.43 -19.99 16.16
CA LEU A 196 -0.54 -20.14 17.26
C LEU A 196 -0.54 -18.94 18.21
N SER A 197 0.52 -18.14 18.21
CA SER A 197 0.59 -16.92 19.03
C SER A 197 0.06 -15.69 18.28
N SER A 198 -0.22 -14.63 19.04
CA SER A 198 -0.55 -13.29 18.53
C SER A 198 0.68 -12.44 18.18
N GLU A 199 1.88 -13.01 18.16
CA GLU A 199 3.14 -12.34 17.85
C GLU A 199 3.70 -12.72 16.48
N GLY A 200 3.05 -13.67 15.79
CA GLY A 200 3.51 -14.23 14.51
C GLY A 200 2.74 -13.74 13.29
N LEU A 201 2.43 -14.67 12.37
CA LEU A 201 1.63 -14.47 11.15
C LEU A 201 0.29 -13.78 11.45
N PHE A 202 -0.39 -14.22 12.51
CA PHE A 202 -1.65 -13.63 12.97
C PHE A 202 -1.45 -12.53 14.01
N GLY A 203 -0.30 -11.86 14.00
CA GLY A 203 0.04 -10.84 14.98
C GLY A 203 -0.44 -9.44 14.67
N ILE A 204 0.18 -8.46 15.34
CA ILE A 204 -0.15 -7.03 15.25
C ILE A 204 -0.17 -6.56 13.79
N SER A 205 0.87 -6.87 13.01
CA SER A 205 1.00 -6.46 11.61
C SER A 205 -0.21 -6.87 10.75
N LEU A 206 -0.62 -8.15 10.82
CA LEU A 206 -1.81 -8.62 10.10
C LEU A 206 -3.11 -8.08 10.70
N GLY A 207 -3.15 -7.86 12.02
CA GLY A 207 -4.26 -7.19 12.69
C GLY A 207 -4.54 -5.80 12.15
N VAL A 208 -3.50 -4.98 12.05
CA VAL A 208 -3.54 -3.64 11.45
C VAL A 208 -3.96 -3.68 9.99
N SER A 209 -3.47 -4.69 9.24
CA SER A 209 -3.92 -4.97 7.86
C SER A 209 -5.43 -5.25 7.77
N SER A 210 -5.93 -6.16 8.60
CA SER A 210 -7.32 -6.67 8.61
C SER A 210 -8.37 -5.70 9.16
N THR A 211 -7.93 -4.55 9.66
CA THR A 211 -8.80 -3.56 10.28
C THR A 211 -8.74 -2.28 9.44
N TYR A 212 -7.80 -1.40 9.73
CA TYR A 212 -7.84 -0.05 9.18
C TYR A 212 -7.02 0.14 7.91
N ILE A 213 -5.89 -0.56 7.70
CA ILE A 213 -5.15 -0.46 6.43
C ILE A 213 -6.05 -0.86 5.25
N PHE A 214 -6.75 -1.98 5.35
CA PHE A 214 -7.67 -2.41 4.30
C PHE A 214 -8.72 -1.33 3.98
N LEU A 215 -9.34 -0.73 5.00
CA LEU A 215 -10.32 0.33 4.78
C LEU A 215 -9.72 1.59 4.17
N PHE A 216 -8.49 1.99 4.52
CA PHE A 216 -7.83 3.13 3.89
C PHE A 216 -7.50 2.88 2.42
N ILE A 217 -7.08 1.66 2.08
CA ILE A 217 -6.89 1.25 0.68
C ILE A 217 -8.23 1.28 -0.07
N LEU A 218 -9.29 0.74 0.54
CA LEU A 218 -10.64 0.76 -0.03
C LEU A 218 -11.16 2.19 -0.20
N PHE A 219 -10.92 3.07 0.78
CA PHE A 219 -11.21 4.49 0.71
C PHE A 219 -10.50 5.17 -0.47
N GLY A 220 -9.21 4.93 -0.63
CA GLY A 220 -8.44 5.44 -1.77
C GLY A 220 -8.99 4.95 -3.11
N ALA A 221 -9.43 3.69 -3.19
CA ALA A 221 -10.07 3.14 -4.37
C ALA A 221 -11.40 3.84 -4.70
N PHE A 222 -12.25 4.10 -3.70
CA PHE A 222 -13.49 4.89 -3.89
C PHE A 222 -13.19 6.31 -4.37
N LEU A 223 -12.25 7.02 -3.73
CA LEU A 223 -11.87 8.37 -4.16
C LEU A 223 -11.37 8.39 -5.61
N THR A 224 -10.54 7.42 -5.98
CA THR A 224 -10.03 7.29 -7.36
C THR A 224 -11.17 7.15 -8.37
N GLU A 225 -12.14 6.26 -8.10
CA GLU A 225 -13.29 6.06 -9.00
C GLU A 225 -14.27 7.25 -9.03
N THR A 226 -14.29 8.12 -8.00
CA THR A 226 -15.08 9.37 -8.01
C THR A 226 -14.44 10.52 -8.81
N GLY A 227 -13.25 10.31 -9.41
CA GLY A 227 -12.58 11.31 -10.24
C GLY A 227 -11.60 12.22 -9.49
N MET A 228 -11.20 11.84 -8.27
CA MET A 228 -10.27 12.60 -7.43
C MET A 228 -8.93 12.90 -8.13
N GLY A 229 -8.42 11.98 -8.96
CA GLY A 229 -7.18 12.21 -9.72
C GLY A 229 -7.26 13.43 -10.65
N ARG A 230 -8.41 13.64 -11.29
CA ARG A 230 -8.62 14.83 -12.15
C ARG A 230 -8.70 16.11 -11.33
N PHE A 231 -9.39 16.07 -10.19
CA PHE A 231 -9.40 17.19 -9.26
C PHE A 231 -8.01 17.56 -8.77
N ILE A 232 -7.19 16.58 -8.39
CA ILE A 232 -5.80 16.80 -7.94
C ILE A 232 -4.97 17.45 -9.04
N LYS A 233 -5.08 16.96 -10.29
CA LYS A 233 -4.38 17.56 -11.43
C LYS A 233 -4.74 19.03 -11.57
N ASP A 234 -6.03 19.35 -11.65
CA ASP A 234 -6.50 20.72 -11.89
C ASP A 234 -6.17 21.66 -10.71
N LEU A 235 -6.26 21.14 -9.48
CA LEU A 235 -5.89 21.86 -8.26
C LEU A 235 -4.39 22.14 -8.24
N ALA A 236 -3.55 21.16 -8.52
CA ALA A 236 -2.09 21.33 -8.55
C ALA A 236 -1.67 22.35 -9.62
N MET A 237 -2.24 22.27 -10.83
CA MET A 237 -2.05 23.25 -11.90
C MET A 237 -2.42 24.66 -11.45
N SER A 238 -3.56 24.81 -10.77
CA SER A 238 -4.03 26.11 -10.27
C SER A 238 -3.13 26.72 -9.20
N LEU A 239 -2.54 25.89 -8.33
CA LEU A 239 -1.72 26.32 -7.21
C LEU A 239 -0.28 26.65 -7.62
N ALA A 240 0.32 25.83 -8.49
CA ALA A 240 1.76 25.88 -8.77
C ALA A 240 2.10 26.31 -10.21
N GLY A 241 1.19 26.14 -11.18
CA GLY A 241 1.47 26.32 -12.60
C GLY A 241 1.93 27.74 -12.98
N ARG A 242 1.48 28.75 -12.24
CA ARG A 242 1.83 30.16 -12.49
C ARG A 242 3.21 30.58 -11.97
N THR A 243 3.95 29.66 -11.37
CA THR A 243 5.30 29.96 -10.85
C THR A 243 6.37 29.55 -11.87
N ILE A 244 7.58 30.07 -11.72
CA ILE A 244 8.73 29.65 -12.55
C ILE A 244 8.99 28.16 -12.29
N GLY A 245 9.00 27.35 -13.36
CA GLY A 245 9.05 25.88 -13.28
C GLY A 245 7.74 25.26 -12.83
N GLY A 246 6.61 25.91 -13.13
CA GLY A 246 5.27 25.51 -12.67
C GLY A 246 4.94 24.07 -13.03
N GLU A 247 5.32 23.61 -14.21
CA GLU A 247 5.12 22.25 -14.73
C GLU A 247 5.69 21.18 -13.80
N ALA A 248 6.89 21.43 -13.26
CA ALA A 248 7.56 20.52 -12.36
C ALA A 248 7.05 20.64 -10.92
N LYS A 249 6.71 21.87 -10.48
CA LYS A 249 6.12 22.10 -9.15
C LYS A 249 4.70 21.55 -9.02
N VAL A 250 3.96 21.48 -10.12
CA VAL A 250 2.68 20.77 -10.19
C VAL A 250 2.87 19.30 -9.82
N SER A 251 4.00 18.68 -10.20
CA SER A 251 4.31 17.30 -9.82
C SER A 251 4.43 17.13 -8.30
N ILE A 252 5.10 18.05 -7.63
CA ILE A 252 5.25 18.05 -6.16
C ILE A 252 3.88 18.17 -5.49
N VAL A 253 3.09 19.17 -5.87
CA VAL A 253 1.77 19.41 -5.27
C VAL A 253 0.84 18.23 -5.53
N ALA A 254 0.79 17.74 -6.78
CA ALA A 254 -0.04 16.59 -7.13
C ALA A 254 0.38 15.33 -6.37
N SER A 255 1.69 15.09 -6.21
CA SER A 255 2.19 13.90 -5.52
C SER A 255 1.98 13.98 -4.01
N GLY A 256 2.11 15.16 -3.41
CA GLY A 256 1.72 15.38 -2.02
C GLY A 256 0.23 15.11 -1.80
N LEU A 257 -0.65 15.69 -2.64
CA LEU A 257 -2.09 15.48 -2.57
C LEU A 257 -2.51 14.02 -2.81
N MET A 258 -1.87 13.34 -3.76
CA MET A 258 -2.12 11.93 -4.07
C MET A 258 -1.60 11.00 -2.96
N GLY A 259 -0.45 11.35 -2.37
CA GLY A 259 0.13 10.64 -1.23
C GLY A 259 -0.78 10.63 -0.01
N MET A 260 -1.51 11.73 0.23
CA MET A 260 -2.55 11.80 1.28
C MET A 260 -3.65 10.75 1.12
N ILE A 261 -3.86 10.22 -0.09
CA ILE A 261 -4.97 9.31 -0.40
C ILE A 261 -4.52 7.86 -0.35
N ASN A 262 -3.44 7.52 -1.04
CA ASN A 262 -3.07 6.13 -1.28
C ASN A 262 -1.92 5.62 -0.39
N GLY A 263 -1.13 6.52 0.22
CA GLY A 263 0.01 6.15 1.06
C GLY A 263 1.08 5.28 0.35
N SER A 264 1.04 5.19 -0.98
CA SER A 264 1.84 4.26 -1.79
C SER A 264 2.78 5.03 -2.71
N ALA A 265 4.09 4.81 -2.56
CA ALA A 265 5.09 5.45 -3.42
C ALA A 265 4.91 5.07 -4.89
N VAL A 266 4.79 3.77 -5.19
CA VAL A 266 4.62 3.27 -6.57
C VAL A 266 3.29 3.72 -7.16
N GLY A 267 2.20 3.61 -6.39
CA GLY A 267 0.88 4.06 -6.83
C GLY A 267 0.84 5.57 -7.08
N ASN A 268 1.54 6.37 -6.28
CA ASN A 268 1.65 7.81 -6.47
C ASN A 268 2.41 8.15 -7.75
N VAL A 269 3.59 7.55 -7.96
CA VAL A 269 4.39 7.72 -9.20
C VAL A 269 3.59 7.33 -10.44
N ALA A 270 2.87 6.19 -10.39
CA ALA A 270 2.04 5.73 -11.50
C ALA A 270 0.86 6.69 -11.77
N ALA A 271 0.24 7.25 -10.73
CA ALA A 271 -0.89 8.15 -10.88
C ALA A 271 -0.48 9.54 -11.37
N THR A 272 0.55 10.15 -10.78
CA THR A 272 0.96 11.52 -11.12
C THR A 272 1.88 11.58 -12.34
N GLY A 273 2.78 10.60 -12.48
CA GLY A 273 3.78 10.56 -13.55
C GLY A 273 3.19 10.54 -14.96
N THR A 274 2.01 9.94 -15.14
CA THR A 274 1.32 9.86 -16.43
C THR A 274 1.03 11.23 -17.04
N PHE A 275 0.80 12.25 -16.22
CA PHE A 275 0.55 13.62 -16.71
C PHE A 275 1.66 14.60 -16.36
N THR A 276 2.45 14.37 -15.31
CA THR A 276 3.51 15.31 -14.90
C THR A 276 4.79 15.14 -15.71
N ILE A 277 5.16 13.91 -16.09
CA ILE A 277 6.36 13.69 -16.93
C ILE A 277 6.19 14.34 -18.30
N PRO A 278 5.10 14.10 -19.06
CA PRO A 278 4.91 14.76 -20.35
C PRO A 278 4.89 16.28 -20.23
N LEU A 279 4.22 16.81 -19.19
CA LEU A 279 4.14 18.25 -18.91
C LEU A 279 5.53 18.88 -18.70
N MET A 280 6.37 18.25 -17.89
CA MET A 280 7.75 18.73 -17.65
C MET A 280 8.62 18.63 -18.90
N THR A 281 8.59 17.49 -19.60
CA THR A 281 9.39 17.31 -20.81
C THR A 281 8.96 18.26 -21.93
N GLY A 282 7.66 18.55 -22.05
CA GLY A 282 7.12 19.50 -23.01
C GLY A 282 7.56 20.95 -22.74
N ALA A 283 7.77 21.30 -21.47
CA ALA A 283 8.32 22.60 -21.06
C ALA A 283 9.85 22.72 -21.18
N GLY A 284 10.54 21.62 -21.52
CA GLY A 284 11.99 21.61 -21.74
C GLY A 284 12.83 21.05 -20.59
N PHE A 285 12.23 20.45 -19.56
CA PHE A 285 13.01 19.67 -18.60
C PHE A 285 13.58 18.41 -19.25
N LYS A 286 14.78 17.99 -18.81
CA LYS A 286 15.36 16.72 -19.26
C LYS A 286 14.45 15.55 -18.84
N PRO A 287 14.26 14.51 -19.67
CA PRO A 287 13.45 13.35 -19.33
C PRO A 287 13.89 12.66 -18.03
N VAL A 288 15.21 12.53 -17.84
CA VAL A 288 15.78 11.93 -16.62
C VAL A 288 15.46 12.76 -15.37
N PHE A 289 15.57 14.09 -15.46
CA PHE A 289 15.21 14.97 -14.35
C PHE A 289 13.71 14.88 -14.04
N SER A 290 12.87 14.86 -15.07
CA SER A 290 11.41 14.73 -14.93
C SER A 290 11.02 13.42 -14.24
N ALA A 291 11.62 12.30 -14.64
CA ALA A 291 11.39 11.02 -13.98
C ALA A 291 11.90 11.01 -12.53
N ALA A 292 13.07 11.62 -12.26
CA ALA A 292 13.60 11.73 -10.91
C ALA A 292 12.70 12.57 -9.99
N VAL A 293 12.19 13.71 -10.47
CA VAL A 293 11.24 14.55 -9.72
C VAL A 293 10.01 13.75 -9.33
N VAL A 294 9.40 13.01 -10.26
CA VAL A 294 8.21 12.19 -9.97
C VAL A 294 8.53 11.08 -8.98
N ALA A 295 9.66 10.39 -9.15
CA ALA A 295 10.06 9.30 -8.26
C ALA A 295 10.27 9.78 -6.82
N VAL A 296 10.97 10.89 -6.63
CA VAL A 296 11.23 11.49 -5.31
C VAL A 296 9.91 12.01 -4.72
N ALA A 297 9.16 12.86 -5.45
CA ALA A 297 7.89 13.40 -4.99
C ALA A 297 6.85 12.31 -4.64
N GLY A 298 6.84 11.21 -5.39
CA GLY A 298 5.97 10.06 -5.15
C GLY A 298 6.32 9.33 -3.84
N THR A 299 7.61 9.20 -3.54
CA THR A 299 8.13 8.57 -2.32
C THR A 299 7.70 9.32 -1.05
N GLY A 300 7.65 10.66 -1.12
CA GLY A 300 7.13 11.51 -0.04
C GLY A 300 5.69 11.19 0.38
N GLY A 301 4.90 10.54 -0.48
CA GLY A 301 3.54 10.12 -0.16
C GLY A 301 3.45 9.15 1.02
N MET A 302 4.52 8.40 1.31
CA MET A 302 4.56 7.46 2.44
C MET A 302 4.60 8.15 3.81
N ILE A 303 5.02 9.41 3.88
CA ILE A 303 5.06 10.17 5.14
C ILE A 303 3.99 11.25 5.21
N MET A 304 3.22 11.46 4.14
CA MET A 304 2.24 12.53 4.02
C MET A 304 0.89 12.13 4.70
N PRO A 305 0.46 12.83 5.76
CA PRO A 305 -0.84 12.67 6.40
C PRO A 305 -2.04 12.91 5.48
N PRO A 306 -3.23 12.32 5.69
CA PRO A 306 -3.63 11.53 6.86
C PRO A 306 -3.61 10.02 6.67
N VAL A 307 -3.33 9.51 5.46
CA VAL A 307 -3.28 8.06 5.21
C VAL A 307 -1.87 7.53 5.45
N MET A 308 -0.84 8.18 4.90
CA MET A 308 0.56 7.76 5.03
C MET A 308 0.79 6.29 4.61
N GLY A 309 2.05 5.84 4.68
CA GLY A 309 2.39 4.44 4.41
C GLY A 309 1.95 3.49 5.52
N ALA A 310 1.77 2.22 5.16
CA ALA A 310 1.36 1.13 6.06
C ALA A 310 2.18 1.03 7.36
N ALA A 311 3.48 1.37 7.30
CA ALA A 311 4.37 1.34 8.47
C ALA A 311 3.92 2.28 9.60
N SER A 312 3.33 3.43 9.28
CA SER A 312 2.85 4.41 10.28
C SER A 312 1.71 3.84 11.15
N PHE A 313 0.85 3.04 10.53
CA PHE A 313 -0.26 2.34 11.17
C PHE A 313 0.22 1.23 12.11
N ILE A 314 1.24 0.48 11.70
CA ILE A 314 1.87 -0.56 12.52
C ILE A 314 2.60 0.09 13.70
N MET A 315 3.29 1.22 13.47
CA MET A 315 3.97 1.98 14.52
C MET A 315 3.00 2.47 15.59
N ALA A 316 1.82 2.97 15.22
CA ALA A 316 0.80 3.42 16.18
C ALA A 316 0.35 2.28 17.11
N GLU A 317 0.07 1.12 16.52
CA GLU A 317 -0.38 -0.07 17.24
C GLU A 317 0.72 -0.63 18.14
N PHE A 318 1.95 -0.72 17.63
CA PHE A 318 3.09 -1.24 18.38
C PHE A 318 3.47 -0.35 19.57
N LEU A 319 3.43 0.97 19.40
CA LEU A 319 3.70 1.93 20.48
C LEU A 319 2.51 2.11 21.44
N GLY A 320 1.33 1.60 21.09
CA GLY A 320 0.11 1.82 21.87
C GLY A 320 -0.30 3.30 21.95
N VAL A 321 0.05 4.10 20.94
CA VAL A 321 -0.30 5.54 20.89
C VAL A 321 -1.36 5.80 19.83
N HIS A 322 -2.16 6.84 20.03
CA HIS A 322 -3.13 7.26 19.02
C HIS A 322 -2.43 7.62 17.70
N TYR A 323 -2.93 7.09 16.57
CA TYR A 323 -2.41 7.37 15.24
C TYR A 323 -2.28 8.87 14.94
N ALA A 324 -3.20 9.70 15.43
CA ALA A 324 -3.15 11.15 15.28
C ALA A 324 -1.83 11.75 15.78
N LYS A 325 -1.21 11.18 16.83
CA LYS A 325 0.09 11.63 17.32
C LYS A 325 1.20 11.41 16.29
N ILE A 326 1.22 10.23 15.67
CA ILE A 326 2.19 9.88 14.62
C ILE A 326 1.93 10.73 13.36
N MET A 327 0.67 10.85 12.97
CA MET A 327 0.24 11.66 11.84
C MET A 327 0.67 13.13 11.98
N LEU A 328 0.43 13.75 13.14
CA LEU A 328 0.85 15.12 13.42
C LEU A 328 2.37 15.26 13.48
N ALA A 329 3.06 14.29 14.06
CA ALA A 329 4.53 14.28 14.09
C ALA A 329 5.14 14.17 12.68
N ALA A 330 4.50 13.43 11.76
CA ALA A 330 4.94 13.27 10.38
C ALA A 330 4.63 14.48 9.48
N ALA A 331 3.70 15.36 9.88
CA ALA A 331 3.33 16.53 9.09
C ALA A 331 4.53 17.49 8.85
N ILE A 332 5.34 17.73 9.89
CA ILE A 332 6.52 18.60 9.80
C ILE A 332 7.55 18.05 8.79
N PRO A 333 8.06 16.80 8.92
CA PRO A 333 9.02 16.27 7.96
C PRO A 333 8.42 16.13 6.56
N ALA A 334 7.12 15.81 6.42
CA ALA A 334 6.46 15.74 5.12
C ALA A 334 6.45 17.11 4.41
N VAL A 335 6.08 18.18 5.12
CA VAL A 335 6.11 19.54 4.56
C VAL A 335 7.54 19.96 4.21
N LEU A 336 8.51 19.71 5.08
CA LEU A 336 9.92 20.03 4.81
C LEU A 336 10.46 19.26 3.60
N TYR A 337 10.09 17.99 3.45
CA TYR A 337 10.46 17.15 2.31
C TYR A 337 9.99 17.76 0.98
N TYR A 338 8.69 18.07 0.86
CA TYR A 338 8.13 18.68 -0.35
C TYR A 338 8.61 20.13 -0.57
N LEU A 339 8.90 20.89 0.49
CA LEU A 339 9.50 22.22 0.37
C LEU A 339 10.93 22.14 -0.17
N ALA A 340 11.73 21.17 0.28
CA ALA A 340 13.08 20.96 -0.22
C ALA A 340 13.06 20.59 -1.71
N GLU A 341 12.18 19.69 -2.12
CA GLU A 341 11.97 19.38 -3.54
C GLU A 341 11.56 20.63 -4.34
N TYR A 342 10.63 21.41 -3.81
CA TYR A 342 10.13 22.61 -4.47
C TYR A 342 11.23 23.63 -4.68
N ALA A 343 12.13 23.80 -3.71
CA ALA A 343 13.30 24.66 -3.81
C ALA A 343 14.27 24.17 -4.89
N VAL A 344 14.58 22.86 -4.92
CA VAL A 344 15.47 22.27 -5.94
C VAL A 344 14.92 22.48 -7.34
N ILE A 345 13.63 22.22 -7.55
CA ILE A 345 12.96 22.44 -8.84
C ILE A 345 13.00 23.92 -9.22
N HIS A 346 12.75 24.82 -8.27
CA HIS A 346 12.77 26.24 -8.56
C HIS A 346 14.16 26.71 -9.02
N ILE A 347 15.21 26.27 -8.33
CA ILE A 347 16.60 26.60 -8.69
C ILE A 347 16.92 26.06 -10.10
N GLU A 348 16.53 24.82 -10.41
CA GLU A 348 16.78 24.23 -11.72
C GLU A 348 16.01 24.96 -12.84
N ALA A 349 14.73 25.30 -12.60
CA ALA A 349 13.91 26.01 -13.56
C ALA A 349 14.46 27.42 -13.86
N VAL A 350 14.98 28.11 -12.85
CA VAL A 350 15.63 29.42 -13.01
C VAL A 350 16.91 29.29 -13.84
N LYS A 351 17.74 28.27 -13.58
CA LYS A 351 18.96 27.99 -14.37
C LYS A 351 18.65 27.71 -15.84
N LEU A 352 17.53 27.05 -16.11
CA LEU A 352 17.07 26.76 -17.47
C LEU A 352 16.33 27.93 -18.14
N GLY A 353 16.14 29.06 -17.45
CA GLY A 353 15.44 30.23 -18.00
C GLY A 353 13.96 29.98 -18.30
N MET A 354 13.32 29.06 -17.57
CA MET A 354 11.94 28.67 -17.80
C MET A 354 10.95 29.79 -17.47
N LYS A 355 9.85 29.84 -18.23
CA LYS A 355 8.77 30.79 -18.02
C LYS A 355 7.59 30.12 -17.30
N PRO A 356 6.78 30.89 -16.57
CA PRO A 356 5.51 30.37 -16.03
C PRO A 356 4.53 29.96 -17.14
N ILE A 357 3.65 29.03 -16.81
CA ILE A 357 2.55 28.62 -17.69
C ILE A 357 1.60 29.82 -17.92
N PRO A 358 1.16 30.09 -19.16
CA PRO A 358 0.19 31.14 -19.47
C PRO A 358 -1.10 31.01 -18.67
N ARG A 359 -1.72 32.14 -18.31
CA ARG A 359 -2.92 32.17 -17.46
C ARG A 359 -4.11 31.50 -18.14
N GLU A 360 -4.15 31.56 -19.47
CA GLU A 360 -5.22 31.05 -20.33
C GLU A 360 -5.25 29.52 -20.34
N GLU A 361 -4.12 28.87 -20.06
CA GLU A 361 -3.98 27.41 -20.00
C GLU A 361 -4.31 26.84 -18.61
N ILE A 362 -4.45 27.69 -17.59
CA ILE A 362 -4.73 27.28 -16.21
C ILE A 362 -6.19 27.55 -15.87
N ILE A 363 -6.88 26.49 -15.44
CA ILE A 363 -8.24 26.61 -14.90
C ILE A 363 -8.16 27.42 -13.60
N PRO A 364 -8.97 28.48 -13.40
CA PRO A 364 -8.95 29.24 -12.15
C PRO A 364 -9.31 28.37 -10.94
N LEU A 365 -8.56 28.53 -9.83
CA LEU A 365 -8.77 27.80 -8.57
C LEU A 365 -10.24 27.85 -8.10
N THR A 366 -10.89 29.00 -8.24
CA THR A 366 -12.29 29.19 -7.85
C THR A 366 -13.25 28.29 -8.63
N LYS A 367 -12.97 28.05 -9.92
CA LYS A 367 -13.75 27.15 -10.77
C LYS A 367 -13.51 25.70 -10.38
N VAL A 368 -12.24 25.32 -10.17
CA VAL A 368 -11.84 23.96 -9.73
C VAL A 368 -12.53 23.59 -8.41
N MET A 369 -12.48 24.49 -7.42
CA MET A 369 -13.11 24.28 -6.12
C MET A 369 -14.64 24.23 -6.20
N ARG A 370 -15.26 25.01 -7.09
CA ARG A 370 -16.72 24.98 -7.30
C ARG A 370 -17.19 23.67 -7.95
N GLU A 371 -16.45 23.17 -8.93
CA GLU A 371 -16.86 21.99 -9.71
C GLU A 371 -16.54 20.67 -9.00
N ARG A 372 -15.42 20.61 -8.27
CA ARG A 372 -14.89 19.34 -7.71
C ARG A 372 -14.37 19.44 -6.26
N GLY A 373 -14.45 20.62 -5.64
CA GLY A 373 -13.97 20.81 -4.26
C GLY A 373 -14.72 19.98 -3.22
N HIS A 374 -15.92 19.48 -3.54
CA HIS A 374 -16.66 18.55 -2.68
C HIS A 374 -15.88 17.26 -2.43
N LEU A 375 -15.03 16.81 -3.37
CA LEU A 375 -14.20 15.60 -3.20
C LEU A 375 -13.19 15.68 -2.04
N LEU A 376 -12.93 16.88 -1.48
CA LEU A 376 -12.13 17.03 -0.27
C LEU A 376 -12.86 16.66 1.02
N VAL A 377 -14.20 16.68 1.02
CA VAL A 377 -15.02 16.41 2.21
C VAL A 377 -14.65 15.08 2.89
N PRO A 378 -14.47 13.95 2.19
CA PRO A 378 -14.10 12.70 2.83
C PRO A 378 -12.72 12.72 3.51
N ILE A 379 -11.76 13.45 2.94
CA ILE A 379 -10.43 13.64 3.56
C ILE A 379 -10.57 14.48 4.82
N ILE A 380 -11.37 15.56 4.77
CA ILE A 380 -11.65 16.42 5.93
C ILE A 380 -12.32 15.61 7.05
N VAL A 381 -13.27 14.74 6.71
CA VAL A 381 -13.95 13.84 7.67
C VAL A 381 -12.93 12.93 8.36
N ILE A 382 -12.01 12.30 7.62
CA ILE A 382 -10.96 11.46 8.21
C ILE A 382 -10.08 12.25 9.17
N VAL A 383 -9.55 13.40 8.71
CA VAL A 383 -8.67 14.25 9.54
C VAL A 383 -9.39 14.68 10.80
N TYR A 384 -10.63 15.18 10.68
CA TYR A 384 -11.43 15.60 11.82
C TYR A 384 -11.64 14.46 12.83
N LEU A 385 -12.06 13.28 12.36
CA LEU A 385 -12.32 12.12 13.22
C LEU A 385 -11.05 11.66 13.95
N LEU A 386 -9.91 11.65 13.28
CA LEU A 386 -8.62 11.31 13.90
C LEU A 386 -8.22 12.34 14.95
N LEU A 387 -8.40 13.64 14.69
CA LEU A 387 -8.04 14.71 15.62
C LEU A 387 -8.90 14.72 16.89
N ILE A 388 -10.17 14.33 16.81
CA ILE A 388 -11.03 14.16 18.00
C ILE A 388 -10.80 12.80 18.72
N GLY A 389 -9.77 12.05 18.33
CA GLY A 389 -9.35 10.81 19.00
C GLY A 389 -10.12 9.55 18.60
N ARG A 390 -10.87 9.56 17.48
CA ARG A 390 -11.49 8.32 16.98
C ARG A 390 -10.43 7.40 16.39
N THR A 391 -10.73 6.10 16.37
CA THR A 391 -9.82 5.09 15.83
C THR A 391 -9.65 5.25 14.31
N PRO A 392 -8.51 4.83 13.74
CA PRO A 392 -8.31 4.86 12.29
C PRO A 392 -9.36 4.04 11.53
N LEU A 393 -9.81 2.91 12.11
CA LEU A 393 -10.88 2.08 11.56
C LEU A 393 -12.18 2.88 11.39
N TYR A 394 -12.57 3.61 12.44
CA TYR A 394 -13.77 4.44 12.43
C TYR A 394 -13.63 5.59 11.41
N ALA A 395 -12.49 6.27 11.40
CA ALA A 395 -12.23 7.36 10.45
C ALA A 395 -12.33 6.90 8.99
N ALA A 396 -11.69 5.78 8.65
CA ALA A 396 -11.73 5.23 7.30
C ALA A 396 -13.14 4.77 6.89
N PHE A 397 -13.89 4.15 7.79
CA PHE A 397 -15.29 3.75 7.52
C PHE A 397 -16.17 4.96 7.16
N TYR A 398 -16.17 6.01 7.98
CA TYR A 398 -16.93 7.23 7.68
C TYR A 398 -16.34 8.03 6.51
N GLY A 399 -15.04 7.89 6.23
CA GLY A 399 -14.41 8.38 5.00
C GLY A 399 -14.99 7.71 3.75
N ILE A 400 -15.20 6.40 3.76
CA ILE A 400 -15.84 5.68 2.65
C ILE A 400 -17.32 6.09 2.52
N ILE A 401 -18.06 6.15 3.62
CA ILE A 401 -19.47 6.57 3.58
C ILE A 401 -19.61 8.00 3.04
N SER A 402 -18.76 8.91 3.50
CA SER A 402 -18.76 10.30 3.02
C SER A 402 -18.32 10.41 1.55
N SER A 403 -17.35 9.62 1.08
CA SER A 403 -16.95 9.62 -0.34
C SER A 403 -18.09 9.15 -1.24
N ILE A 404 -18.79 8.10 -0.83
CA ILE A 404 -19.98 7.61 -1.53
C ILE A 404 -21.06 8.69 -1.54
N ALA A 405 -21.39 9.28 -0.39
CA ALA A 405 -22.44 10.29 -0.27
C ALA A 405 -22.17 11.53 -1.15
N VAL A 406 -20.93 12.03 -1.09
CA VAL A 406 -20.49 13.23 -1.80
C VAL A 406 -20.38 13.00 -3.31
N SER A 407 -20.13 11.76 -3.75
CA SER A 407 -20.13 11.40 -5.17
C SER A 407 -21.46 11.76 -5.87
N PHE A 408 -22.59 11.76 -5.14
CA PHE A 408 -23.91 12.06 -5.72
C PHE A 408 -24.19 13.55 -5.95
N ILE A 409 -23.32 14.45 -5.49
CA ILE A 409 -23.53 15.91 -5.61
C ILE A 409 -23.44 16.38 -7.06
N THR A 410 -22.49 15.85 -7.84
CA THR A 410 -22.32 16.24 -9.24
C THR A 410 -22.44 15.03 -10.17
N ARG A 411 -23.00 15.24 -11.36
CA ARG A 411 -23.15 14.16 -12.36
C ARG A 411 -21.81 13.56 -12.78
N GLU A 412 -20.74 14.35 -12.78
CA GLU A 412 -19.41 13.90 -13.18
C GLU A 412 -18.78 12.93 -12.15
N THR A 413 -19.08 13.11 -10.86
CA THR A 413 -18.47 12.31 -9.78
C THR A 413 -19.35 11.15 -9.32
N ARG A 414 -20.58 11.04 -9.86
CA ARG A 414 -21.60 10.08 -9.43
C ARG A 414 -21.16 8.64 -9.61
N LEU A 415 -21.15 7.89 -8.53
CA LEU A 415 -20.94 6.44 -8.57
C LEU A 415 -22.16 5.74 -9.21
N THR A 416 -21.89 4.99 -10.27
CA THR A 416 -22.80 3.99 -10.81
C THR A 416 -22.59 2.66 -10.10
N TRP A 417 -23.52 1.71 -10.24
CA TRP A 417 -23.31 0.36 -9.70
C TRP A 417 -22.03 -0.30 -10.22
N LYS A 418 -21.68 -0.07 -11.49
CA LYS A 418 -20.45 -0.59 -12.10
C LYS A 418 -19.19 0.01 -11.46
N THR A 419 -19.15 1.32 -11.28
CA THR A 419 -17.98 2.00 -10.67
C THR A 419 -17.89 1.72 -9.16
N PHE A 420 -19.03 1.52 -8.49
CA PHE A 420 -19.06 1.06 -7.10
C PHE A 420 -18.42 -0.32 -6.95
N LEU A 421 -18.84 -1.31 -7.75
CA LEU A 421 -18.25 -2.65 -7.73
C LEU A 421 -16.76 -2.62 -8.13
N LYS A 422 -16.39 -1.77 -9.09
CA LYS A 422 -15.00 -1.56 -9.49
C LYS A 422 -14.16 -0.97 -8.36
N ALA A 423 -14.67 -0.01 -7.60
CA ALA A 423 -13.98 0.53 -6.41
C ALA A 423 -13.77 -0.56 -5.35
N MET A 424 -14.81 -1.35 -5.08
CA MET A 424 -14.76 -2.47 -4.14
C MET A 424 -13.74 -3.53 -4.55
N GLU A 425 -13.73 -3.90 -5.83
CA GLU A 425 -12.77 -4.84 -6.38
C GLU A 425 -11.33 -4.29 -6.36
N SER A 426 -11.16 -3.03 -6.78
CA SER A 426 -9.87 -2.36 -6.84
C SER A 426 -9.24 -2.24 -5.45
N GLY A 427 -10.02 -1.86 -4.43
CA GLY A 427 -9.56 -1.81 -3.05
C GLY A 427 -9.08 -3.17 -2.54
N ALA A 428 -9.86 -4.24 -2.77
CA ALA A 428 -9.47 -5.58 -2.39
C ALA A 428 -8.20 -6.05 -3.12
N ARG A 429 -8.10 -5.84 -4.44
CA ARG A 429 -6.90 -6.18 -5.22
C ARG A 429 -5.65 -5.45 -4.72
N GLN A 430 -5.74 -4.14 -4.50
CA GLN A 430 -4.63 -3.32 -3.98
C GLN A 430 -4.22 -3.75 -2.56
N SER A 431 -5.15 -4.27 -1.75
CA SER A 431 -4.84 -4.74 -0.40
C SER A 431 -4.04 -6.05 -0.35
N VAL A 432 -3.99 -6.81 -1.46
CA VAL A 432 -3.33 -8.14 -1.48
C VAL A 432 -1.83 -8.02 -1.18
N GLY A 433 -1.13 -7.12 -1.87
CA GLY A 433 0.31 -6.89 -1.68
C GLY A 433 0.63 -6.50 -0.25
N VAL A 434 -0.01 -5.43 0.23
CA VAL A 434 0.14 -4.91 1.61
C VAL A 434 -0.21 -5.97 2.66
N GLY A 435 -1.29 -6.73 2.46
CA GLY A 435 -1.74 -7.75 3.41
C GLY A 435 -0.79 -8.94 3.51
N ILE A 436 -0.28 -9.44 2.38
CA ILE A 436 0.73 -10.51 2.38
C ILE A 436 2.06 -10.01 2.96
N ALA A 437 2.45 -8.77 2.67
CA ALA A 437 3.62 -8.13 3.30
C ALA A 437 3.46 -8.09 4.83
N CYS A 438 2.27 -7.72 5.33
CA CYS A 438 2.00 -7.71 6.76
C CYS A 438 2.09 -9.11 7.39
N ALA A 439 1.58 -10.14 6.70
CA ALA A 439 1.65 -11.52 7.16
C ALA A 439 3.10 -12.02 7.29
N VAL A 440 3.94 -11.82 6.25
CA VAL A 440 5.34 -12.26 6.28
C VAL A 440 6.19 -11.43 7.25
N VAL A 441 5.91 -10.14 7.42
CA VAL A 441 6.51 -9.32 8.49
C VAL A 441 6.14 -9.88 9.87
N GLY A 442 4.97 -10.50 10.02
CA GLY A 442 4.62 -11.28 11.20
C GLY A 442 5.60 -12.42 11.52
N ASN A 443 6.22 -13.05 10.52
CA ASN A 443 7.31 -14.00 10.78
C ASN A 443 8.54 -13.32 11.37
N ILE A 444 8.93 -12.18 10.80
CA ILE A 444 10.09 -11.41 11.22
C ILE A 444 9.90 -10.92 12.67
N ILE A 445 8.76 -10.29 12.96
CA ILE A 445 8.39 -9.84 14.31
C ILE A 445 8.31 -11.03 15.27
N GLY A 446 7.68 -12.13 14.87
CA GLY A 446 7.52 -13.31 15.72
C GLY A 446 8.85 -13.93 16.12
N ILE A 447 9.82 -14.03 15.20
CA ILE A 447 11.18 -14.46 15.54
C ILE A 447 11.89 -13.40 16.39
N THR A 448 11.81 -12.12 16.03
CA THR A 448 12.45 -11.02 16.78
C THR A 448 12.01 -11.01 18.24
N ASN A 449 10.73 -11.25 18.49
CA ASN A 449 10.16 -11.34 19.85
C ASN A 449 10.58 -12.64 20.55
N LEU A 450 10.67 -13.76 19.83
CA LEU A 450 11.10 -15.03 20.39
C LEU A 450 12.57 -15.03 20.83
N THR A 451 13.44 -14.39 20.06
CA THR A 451 14.89 -14.33 20.30
C THR A 451 15.29 -13.17 21.21
N GLY A 452 14.42 -12.17 21.39
CA GLY A 452 14.74 -10.93 22.11
C GLY A 452 15.59 -9.94 21.30
N LEU A 453 15.81 -10.20 20.01
CA LEU A 453 16.67 -9.37 19.15
C LEU A 453 16.24 -7.89 19.13
N GLY A 454 14.93 -7.61 19.19
CA GLY A 454 14.42 -6.24 19.20
C GLY A 454 14.92 -5.43 20.41
N LEU A 455 14.94 -6.07 21.59
CA LEU A 455 15.47 -5.46 22.82
C LEU A 455 16.98 -5.30 22.73
N VAL A 456 17.70 -6.34 22.27
CA VAL A 456 19.15 -6.29 22.10
C VAL A 456 19.58 -5.12 21.20
N LEU A 457 18.93 -4.94 20.05
CA LEU A 457 19.25 -3.84 19.14
C LEU A 457 18.93 -2.48 19.77
N GLY A 458 17.77 -2.33 20.41
CA GLY A 458 17.37 -1.10 21.08
C GLY A 458 18.34 -0.67 22.18
N ASP A 459 18.69 -1.61 23.07
CA ASP A 459 19.59 -1.36 24.20
C ASP A 459 20.99 -0.99 23.73
N ASN A 460 21.50 -1.64 22.67
CA ASN A 460 22.80 -1.30 22.10
C ASN A 460 22.81 0.11 21.48
N ILE A 461 21.74 0.52 20.78
CA ILE A 461 21.64 1.88 20.23
C ILE A 461 21.66 2.91 21.37
N VAL A 462 20.84 2.70 22.41
CA VAL A 462 20.75 3.62 23.56
C VAL A 462 22.08 3.68 24.33
N SER A 463 22.74 2.53 24.53
CA SER A 463 24.03 2.45 25.19
C SER A 463 25.12 3.17 24.40
N LEU A 464 25.18 2.99 23.08
CA LEU A 464 26.12 3.70 22.21
C LEU A 464 25.85 5.21 22.16
N ALA A 465 24.59 5.62 22.30
CA ALA A 465 24.21 7.02 22.31
C ALA A 465 24.51 7.74 23.63
N GLY A 466 24.81 7.01 24.72
CA GLY A 466 25.16 7.59 26.02
C GLY A 466 24.08 8.49 26.60
N GLY A 467 22.80 8.22 26.31
CA GLY A 467 21.66 9.03 26.74
C GLY A 467 21.35 10.26 25.86
N SER A 468 22.12 10.51 24.79
CA SER A 468 21.82 11.58 23.83
C SER A 468 20.71 11.16 22.87
N LEU A 469 19.58 11.88 22.92
CA LEU A 469 18.45 11.63 22.01
C LEU A 469 18.85 11.81 20.54
N LEU A 470 19.67 12.82 20.23
CA LEU A 470 20.08 13.12 18.86
C LEU A 470 20.94 11.98 18.28
N ILE A 471 21.92 11.49 19.05
CA ILE A 471 22.76 10.36 18.63
C ILE A 471 21.90 9.10 18.48
N THR A 472 20.97 8.86 19.42
CA THR A 472 20.02 7.74 19.35
C THR A 472 19.23 7.77 18.04
N THR A 473 18.66 8.92 17.66
CA THR A 473 17.90 9.06 16.41
C THR A 473 18.77 8.86 15.16
N PHE A 474 20.01 9.33 15.18
CA PHE A 474 20.95 9.16 14.07
C PHE A 474 21.38 7.69 13.90
N LEU A 475 21.73 7.00 14.99
CA LEU A 475 22.05 5.57 14.96
C LEU A 475 20.84 4.74 14.54
N THR A 476 19.65 5.08 15.02
CA THR A 476 18.40 4.44 14.61
C THR A 476 18.17 4.60 13.10
N MET A 477 18.40 5.79 12.54
CA MET A 477 18.33 6.02 11.09
C MET A 477 19.28 5.08 10.32
N ILE A 478 20.52 4.92 10.77
CA ILE A 478 21.49 4.00 10.12
C ILE A 478 20.96 2.56 10.16
N VAL A 479 20.49 2.11 11.33
CA VAL A 479 19.96 0.75 11.51
C VAL A 479 18.74 0.52 10.62
N CYS A 480 17.82 1.49 10.54
CA CYS A 480 16.68 1.43 9.61
C CYS A 480 17.16 1.33 8.15
N ILE A 481 18.12 2.15 7.71
CA ILE A 481 18.64 2.08 6.34
C ILE A 481 19.24 0.70 6.01
N ILE A 482 19.92 0.06 6.98
CA ILE A 482 20.54 -1.26 6.78
C ILE A 482 19.49 -2.38 6.77
N LEU A 483 18.49 -2.31 7.66
CA LEU A 483 17.45 -3.34 7.78
C LEU A 483 16.37 -3.23 6.70
N GLY A 484 16.29 -2.08 6.01
CA GLY A 484 15.26 -1.77 5.03
C GLY A 484 13.98 -1.29 5.70
#